data_AF-A0A2H5QU60-F1
#
_entry.id   AF-A0A2H5QU60-F1
#
_cell.length_a   1.000
_cell.length_b   1.000
_cell.length_c   1.000
_cell.angle_alpha   90.00
_cell.angle_beta   90.00
_cell.angle_gamma   90.00
#
_symmetry.space_group_name_H-M   'P 1'
#
loop_
_entity.id
_entity.type
_entity.pdbx_description
1 polymer ?
#
loop_
_entity_poly.entity_id
_entity_poly.type
_entity_poly.pdbx_seq_one_letter_code
_entity_poly.pdbx_strand_id
1 'polypeptide(L)'
;MSSHSHLYGTCFIMFLLLSKLAFAQLSSNHYANTCPKALSTIKSIVHNAVGCDASVLLDDTSSFTGEKSASANVNSIRGFEVIDSVKSEVESLCPGVVSCADILAVAARDSVVAVSEVKIALRTT
;
A
#
# COMPACT_ATOMS: atom_id res chain seq x y z
N MET A 1 19.89 -50.80 10.36
CA MET A 1 18.62 -50.03 10.23
C MET A 1 18.78 -48.54 10.56
N SER A 2 20.00 -47.99 10.76
CA SER A 2 20.19 -46.58 11.16
C SER A 2 20.57 -45.61 10.02
N SER A 3 20.96 -46.09 8.84
CA SER A 3 21.45 -45.19 7.76
C SER A 3 20.33 -44.49 6.98
N HIS A 4 19.15 -45.12 6.89
CA HIS A 4 18.00 -44.56 6.17
C HIS A 4 17.31 -43.44 6.96
N SER A 5 17.20 -43.60 8.28
CA SER A 5 16.58 -42.60 9.17
C SER A 5 17.36 -41.28 9.23
N HIS A 6 18.69 -41.32 9.19
CA HIS A 6 19.50 -40.11 9.05
C HIS A 6 19.30 -39.42 7.69
N LEU A 7 19.20 -40.19 6.60
CA LEU A 7 19.00 -39.66 5.25
C LEU A 7 17.64 -38.94 5.12
N TYR A 8 16.57 -39.50 5.69
CA TYR A 8 15.25 -38.85 5.74
C TYR A 8 15.28 -37.57 6.58
N GLY A 9 15.96 -37.58 7.73
CA GLY A 9 16.11 -36.41 8.59
C GLY A 9 16.87 -35.26 7.93
N THR A 10 17.99 -35.57 7.24
CA THR A 10 18.76 -34.54 6.52
C THR A 10 18.02 -34.00 5.30
N CYS A 11 17.26 -34.84 4.59
CA CYS A 11 16.41 -34.39 3.48
C CYS A 11 15.29 -33.45 3.95
N PHE A 12 14.68 -33.73 5.10
CA PHE A 12 13.63 -32.90 5.67
C PHE A 12 14.15 -31.52 6.10
N ILE A 13 15.33 -31.47 6.73
CA ILE A 13 16.00 -30.20 7.08
C ILE A 13 16.39 -29.41 5.82
N MET A 14 16.90 -30.07 4.78
CA MET A 14 17.19 -29.44 3.48
C MET A 14 15.93 -28.89 2.81
N PHE A 15 14.81 -29.61 2.85
CA PHE A 15 13.53 -29.17 2.30
C PHE A 15 12.94 -27.97 3.07
N LEU A 16 13.08 -27.94 4.40
CA LEU A 16 12.70 -26.80 5.25
C LEU A 16 13.59 -25.56 5.04
N LEU A 17 14.85 -25.75 4.62
CA LEU A 17 15.75 -24.65 4.24
C LEU A 17 15.48 -24.13 2.83
N LEU A 18 15.08 -25.01 1.91
CA LEU A 18 14.70 -24.67 0.53
C LEU A 18 13.33 -23.95 0.46
N SER A 19 12.37 -24.30 1.32
CA SER A 19 11.07 -23.62 1.37
C SER A 19 11.15 -22.18 1.87
N LYS A 20 12.20 -21.82 2.63
CA LYS A 20 12.49 -20.44 3.03
C LYS A 20 13.10 -19.57 1.93
N LEU A 21 13.58 -20.17 0.84
CA LEU A 21 14.17 -19.46 -0.30
C LEU A 21 13.15 -19.16 -1.41
N ALA A 22 11.92 -19.66 -1.29
CA ALA A 22 10.86 -19.49 -2.29
C ALA A 22 10.02 -18.21 -2.11
N PHE A 23 10.51 -17.19 -1.39
CA PHE A 23 9.87 -15.89 -1.42
C PHE A 23 10.23 -15.18 -2.73
N ALA A 24 9.30 -15.16 -3.67
CA ALA A 24 9.32 -14.23 -4.80
C ALA A 24 9.11 -12.80 -4.26
N GLN A 25 10.16 -12.20 -3.69
CA GLN A 25 10.12 -10.82 -3.23
C GLN A 25 10.08 -9.90 -4.46
N LEU A 26 8.97 -9.18 -4.67
CA LEU A 26 8.93 -8.09 -5.63
C LEU A 26 9.97 -7.04 -5.23
N SER A 27 10.96 -6.83 -6.09
CA SER A 27 11.88 -5.70 -5.96
C SER A 27 11.25 -4.46 -6.58
N SER A 28 11.31 -3.32 -5.88
CA SER A 28 10.93 -2.02 -6.46
C SER A 28 11.75 -1.67 -7.71
N ASN A 29 12.89 -2.34 -7.89
CA ASN A 29 13.82 -2.17 -9.00
C ASN A 29 13.68 -3.27 -10.06
N HIS A 30 12.62 -4.08 -10.03
CA HIS A 30 12.41 -5.16 -10.99
C HIS A 30 12.52 -4.67 -12.45
N TYR A 31 11.99 -3.48 -12.76
CA TYR A 31 12.07 -2.85 -14.08
C TYR A 31 13.27 -1.94 -14.28
N ALA A 32 14.18 -1.78 -13.31
CA ALA A 32 15.22 -0.75 -13.36
C ALA A 32 16.15 -0.89 -14.57
N ASN A 33 16.46 -2.12 -15.00
CA ASN A 33 17.37 -2.36 -16.13
C ASN A 33 16.65 -2.59 -17.47
N THR A 34 15.40 -3.05 -17.43
CA THR A 34 14.61 -3.35 -18.64
C THR A 34 13.81 -2.13 -19.10
N CYS A 35 13.28 -1.33 -18.16
CA CYS A 35 12.52 -0.13 -18.43
C CYS A 35 12.74 0.93 -17.33
N PRO A 36 13.88 1.63 -17.34
CA PRO A 36 14.31 2.52 -16.25
C PRO A 36 13.34 3.68 -15.96
N LYS A 37 12.50 4.07 -16.94
CA LYS A 37 11.51 5.14 -16.78
C LYS A 37 10.11 4.66 -16.42
N ALA A 38 9.87 3.35 -16.37
CA ALA A 38 8.53 2.80 -16.12
C ALA A 38 7.91 3.40 -14.85
N LEU A 39 8.63 3.28 -13.73
CA LEU A 39 8.12 3.70 -12.43
C LEU A 39 7.94 5.22 -12.33
N SER A 40 8.89 6.01 -12.85
CA SER A 40 8.77 7.47 -12.85
C SER A 40 7.61 7.95 -13.71
N THR A 41 7.40 7.36 -14.88
CA THR A 41 6.30 7.70 -15.78
C THR A 41 4.96 7.33 -15.16
N ILE A 42 4.83 6.11 -14.62
CA ILE A 42 3.61 5.67 -13.95
C ILE A 42 3.29 6.58 -12.76
N LYS A 43 4.28 6.85 -11.88
CA LYS A 43 4.10 7.76 -10.74
C LYS A 43 3.65 9.14 -11.18
N SER A 44 4.27 9.71 -12.21
CA SER A 44 3.92 11.05 -12.70
C SER A 44 2.49 11.09 -13.24
N ILE A 45 2.09 10.09 -14.04
CA ILE A 45 0.74 10.05 -14.62
C ILE A 45 -0.29 9.88 -13.51
N VAL A 46 -0.07 8.93 -12.59
CA VAL A 46 -1.00 8.67 -11.48
C VAL A 46 -1.12 9.88 -10.57
N HIS A 47 0.00 10.52 -10.21
CA HIS A 47 0.00 11.69 -9.35
C HIS A 47 -0.78 12.86 -9.97
N ASN A 48 -0.62 13.08 -11.28
CA ASN A 48 -1.35 14.14 -11.98
C ASN A 48 -2.84 13.81 -12.19
N ALA A 49 -3.20 12.52 -12.30
CA ALA A 49 -4.57 12.11 -12.55
C ALA A 49 -5.41 12.02 -11.27
N VAL A 50 -4.80 11.58 -10.16
CA VAL A 50 -5.53 11.26 -8.91
C VAL A 50 -5.37 12.37 -7.86
N GLY A 51 -4.28 13.14 -7.89
CA GLY A 51 -3.91 14.02 -6.77
C GLY A 51 -3.53 13.21 -5.52
N CYS A 52 -2.72 13.79 -4.64
CA CYS A 52 -2.27 13.16 -3.38
C CYS A 52 -2.21 14.18 -2.23
N ASP A 53 -3.12 15.15 -2.22
CA ASP A 53 -3.21 16.24 -1.23
C ASP A 53 -4.44 16.10 -0.31
N ALA A 54 -5.21 15.03 -0.47
CA ALA A 54 -6.44 14.73 0.25
C ALA A 54 -7.60 15.72 0.02
N SER A 55 -7.58 16.49 -1.07
CA SER A 55 -8.69 17.38 -1.47
C SER A 55 -10.05 16.65 -1.55
N VAL A 56 -10.03 15.38 -1.98
CA VAL A 56 -11.22 14.52 -2.08
C VAL A 56 -11.92 14.24 -0.76
N LEU A 57 -11.24 14.45 0.38
CA LEU A 57 -11.83 14.25 1.71
C LEU A 57 -12.63 15.46 2.20
N LEU A 58 -12.49 16.62 1.58
CA LEU A 58 -13.16 17.84 2.00
C LEU A 58 -14.66 17.79 1.65
N ASP A 59 -15.49 18.07 2.64
CA ASP A 59 -16.93 18.20 2.45
C ASP A 59 -17.30 19.56 1.84
N ASP A 60 -18.45 19.60 1.18
CA ASP A 60 -19.05 20.83 0.69
C ASP A 60 -19.36 21.78 1.86
N THR A 61 -19.10 23.07 1.66
CA THR A 61 -19.47 24.15 2.57
C THR A 61 -20.23 25.24 1.81
N SER A 62 -20.74 26.27 2.50
CA SER A 62 -21.45 27.38 1.85
C SER A 62 -20.59 28.17 0.84
N SER A 63 -19.26 28.11 0.95
CA SER A 63 -18.33 28.87 0.11
C SER A 63 -17.35 28.01 -0.68
N PHE A 64 -17.46 26.68 -0.59
CA PHE A 64 -16.56 25.76 -1.26
C PHE A 64 -17.31 24.47 -1.63
N THR A 65 -17.25 24.10 -2.90
CA THR A 65 -17.69 22.79 -3.38
C THR A 65 -16.47 21.88 -3.44
N GLY A 66 -16.45 20.86 -2.58
CA GLY A 66 -15.44 19.82 -2.56
C GLY A 66 -15.62 18.81 -3.69
N GLU A 67 -14.74 17.81 -3.73
CA GLU A 67 -14.72 16.85 -4.83
C GLU A 67 -15.65 15.65 -4.60
N LYS A 68 -16.18 15.46 -3.38
CA LYS A 68 -17.09 14.34 -3.07
C LYS A 68 -18.38 14.39 -3.91
N SER A 69 -18.86 15.59 -4.22
CA SER A 69 -20.07 15.84 -5.01
C SER A 69 -19.79 15.90 -6.52
N ALA A 70 -18.53 15.79 -6.96
CA ALA A 70 -18.18 15.72 -8.37
C ALA A 70 -18.82 14.50 -9.06
N SER A 71 -19.18 14.64 -10.34
CA SER A 71 -19.95 13.63 -11.09
C SER A 71 -19.34 12.22 -11.09
N ALA A 72 -18.01 12.10 -11.06
CA ALA A 72 -17.30 10.82 -11.02
C ALA A 72 -17.28 10.19 -9.62
N ASN A 73 -17.47 10.98 -8.57
CA ASN A 73 -17.28 10.61 -7.17
C ASN A 73 -18.60 10.40 -6.44
N VAL A 74 -19.62 11.21 -6.77
CA VAL A 74 -20.93 11.17 -6.13
C VAL A 74 -21.56 9.78 -6.31
N ASN A 75 -21.98 9.18 -5.19
CA ASN A 75 -22.52 7.81 -5.14
C ASN A 75 -21.56 6.72 -5.70
N SER A 76 -20.25 6.97 -5.72
CA SER A 76 -19.25 6.06 -6.32
C SER A 76 -18.12 5.74 -5.34
N ILE A 77 -17.35 6.75 -4.92
CA ILE A 77 -16.25 6.56 -3.96
C ILE A 77 -16.81 6.40 -2.53
N ARG A 78 -16.10 5.63 -1.70
CA ARG A 78 -16.58 5.18 -0.38
C ARG A 78 -15.42 5.01 0.61
N GLY A 79 -15.75 4.83 1.88
CA GLY A 79 -14.78 4.56 2.94
C GLY A 79 -14.25 5.81 3.65
N PHE A 80 -14.93 6.94 3.51
CA PHE A 80 -14.58 8.18 4.20
C PHE A 80 -14.60 8.00 5.72
N GLU A 81 -15.57 7.25 6.24
CA GLU A 81 -15.75 7.01 7.66
C GLU A 81 -14.59 6.20 8.27
N VAL A 82 -13.98 5.33 7.45
CA VAL A 82 -12.78 4.57 7.84
C VAL A 82 -11.58 5.52 7.96
N ILE A 83 -11.43 6.44 7.01
CA ILE A 83 -10.35 7.44 7.03
C ILE A 83 -10.51 8.39 8.22
N ASP A 84 -11.74 8.85 8.51
CA ASP A 84 -12.04 9.69 9.66
C ASP A 84 -11.71 8.98 10.99
N SER A 85 -12.06 7.70 11.09
CA SER A 85 -11.75 6.88 12.26
C SER A 85 -10.23 6.73 12.46
N VAL A 86 -9.49 6.44 11.38
CA VAL A 86 -8.02 6.36 11.41
C VAL A 86 -7.42 7.71 11.81
N LYS A 87 -7.90 8.82 11.23
CA LYS A 87 -7.40 10.15 11.55
C LYS A 87 -7.65 10.50 13.02
N SER A 88 -8.84 10.20 13.54
CA SER A 88 -9.17 10.42 14.96
C SER A 88 -8.21 9.67 15.89
N GLU A 89 -7.96 8.39 15.63
CA GLU A 89 -7.04 7.58 16.42
C GLU A 89 -5.60 8.11 16.33
N VAL A 90 -5.12 8.42 15.12
CA VAL A 90 -3.77 8.94 14.89
C VAL A 90 -3.57 10.30 15.56
N GLU A 91 -4.56 11.20 15.53
CA GLU A 91 -4.50 12.49 16.23
C GLU A 91 -4.46 12.32 17.75
N SER A 92 -5.08 11.27 18.30
CA SER A 92 -4.98 10.97 19.73
C SER A 92 -3.56 10.56 20.16
N LEU A 93 -2.78 10.01 19.24
CA LEU A 93 -1.40 9.56 19.47
C LEU A 93 -0.37 10.66 19.15
N CYS A 94 -0.59 11.39 18.06
CA CYS A 94 0.34 12.41 17.55
C CYS A 94 -0.42 13.60 16.92
N PRO A 95 -0.88 14.56 17.75
CA PRO A 95 -1.69 15.69 17.31
C PRO A 95 -0.99 16.55 16.24
N GLY A 96 -1.63 16.77 15.10
CA GLY A 96 -1.17 17.67 14.04
C GLY A 96 0.06 17.19 13.27
N VAL A 97 0.50 15.95 13.45
CA VAL A 97 1.74 15.43 12.82
C VAL A 97 1.45 14.73 11.49
N VAL A 98 0.48 13.82 11.46
CA VAL A 98 0.24 12.96 10.30
C VAL A 98 -0.81 13.57 9.38
N SER A 99 -0.49 13.78 8.11
CA SER A 99 -1.41 14.36 7.14
C SER A 99 -2.49 13.34 6.69
N CYS A 100 -3.66 13.83 6.26
CA CYS A 100 -4.68 12.95 5.67
C CYS A 100 -4.23 12.34 4.34
N ALA A 101 -3.35 13.04 3.61
CA ALA A 101 -2.71 12.52 2.40
C ALA A 101 -1.84 11.29 2.69
N ASP A 102 -1.04 11.34 3.75
CA ASP A 102 -0.22 10.20 4.17
C ASP A 102 -1.08 9.03 4.65
N ILE A 103 -2.18 9.31 5.36
CA ILE A 103 -3.14 8.27 5.76
C ILE A 103 -3.72 7.56 4.53
N LEU A 104 -4.16 8.30 3.51
CA LEU A 104 -4.66 7.70 2.27
C LEU A 104 -3.59 6.85 1.57
N ALA A 105 -2.36 7.36 1.49
CA ALA A 105 -1.26 6.64 0.84
C ALA A 105 -0.89 5.35 1.59
N VAL A 106 -0.88 5.39 2.93
CA VAL A 106 -0.68 4.22 3.80
C VAL A 106 -1.82 3.22 3.68
N ALA A 107 -3.07 3.69 3.78
CA ALA A 107 -4.26 2.85 3.71
C ALA A 107 -4.39 2.15 2.34
N ALA A 108 -4.10 2.85 1.25
CA ALA A 108 -4.11 2.27 -0.10
C ALA A 108 -3.09 1.13 -0.23
N ARG A 109 -1.87 1.33 0.26
CA ARG A 109 -0.84 0.29 0.27
C ARG A 109 -1.26 -0.91 1.10
N ASP A 110 -1.71 -0.68 2.33
CA ASP A 110 -2.05 -1.78 3.25
C ASP A 110 -3.27 -2.55 2.76
N SER A 111 -4.20 -1.90 2.07
CA SER A 111 -5.31 -2.57 1.37
C SER A 111 -4.83 -3.52 0.28
N VAL A 112 -3.82 -3.13 -0.52
CA VAL A 112 -3.23 -4.01 -1.55
C VAL A 112 -2.49 -5.18 -0.91
N VAL A 113 -1.73 -4.94 0.17
CA VAL A 113 -1.04 -6.00 0.93
C VAL A 113 -2.03 -6.97 1.57
N ALA A 114 -3.21 -6.49 2.00
CA ALA A 114 -4.24 -7.33 2.59
C ALA A 114 -4.91 -8.28 1.57
N VAL A 115 -4.97 -7.89 0.29
CA VAL A 115 -5.64 -8.68 -0.76
C VAL A 115 -4.69 -9.42 -1.69
N SER A 116 -3.40 -9.05 -1.70
CA SER A 116 -2.36 -9.69 -2.49
C SER A 116 -1.21 -10.00 -1.56
N GLU A 117 -0.66 -11.22 -1.58
CA GLU A 117 0.47 -11.65 -0.71
C GLU A 117 1.80 -10.91 -1.01
N VAL A 118 1.72 -9.66 -1.49
CA VAL A 118 2.80 -8.79 -1.93
C VAL A 118 3.14 -7.81 -0.82
N LYS A 119 4.43 -7.64 -0.53
CA LYS A 119 4.93 -6.55 0.32
C LYS A 119 5.23 -5.32 -0.55
N ILE A 120 4.52 -4.23 -0.31
CA ILE A 120 4.75 -2.94 -0.96
C ILE A 120 5.43 -2.01 0.05
N ALA A 121 6.53 -1.37 -0.32
CA ALA A 121 7.17 -0.34 0.49
C ALA A 121 6.64 1.04 0.09
N LEU A 122 6.10 1.80 1.04
CA LEU A 122 5.82 3.22 0.84
C LEU A 122 7.03 4.05 1.26
N ARG A 123 7.19 5.20 0.63
CA ARG A 123 8.04 6.27 1.14
C ARG A 123 7.12 7.40 1.57
N THR A 124 6.77 7.43 2.85
CA THR A 124 6.17 8.62 3.47
C THR A 124 7.27 9.65 3.70
N THR A 125 6.96 10.94 3.57
CA THR A 125 7.89 12.03 3.91
C THR A 125 7.93 12.30 5.40
#